data_AF-G2QXE9-F1
#
_entry.id   AF-G2QXE9-F1
#
_cell.length_a   1.000
_cell.length_b   1.000
_cell.length_c   1.000
_cell.angle_alpha   90.00
_cell.angle_beta   90.00
_cell.angle_gamma   90.00
#
_symmetry.space_group_name_H-M   'P 1'
#
loop_
_entity.id
_entity.type
_entity.pdbx_description
1 polymer ?
#
loop_
_entity_poly.entity_id
_entity_poly.type
_entity_poly.pdbx_seq_one_letter_code
_entity_poly.pdbx_strand_id
1 'polypeptide(L)'
;MSPEDGNNLPLPGRLSVPRMIVAQFDSIRHVHIYKRLAPEVFRVFHNFLTSCNRHAWFTVFLATFLLLHHVACASQDRYRYAKQNCEGKPQDTRYGNLDQPLTGFVEELHQGAVMLLAHWQYFKRCDLMNFNWDDVGDSALMSLEPYQVEFVKKLVAGFKEKSGLIPTTPAEGCWEHELFWVSRMFVSELSPKTGWMPPEAFTRDKPSVGRE
;
A
#
# COMPACT_ATOMS: atom_id res chain seq x y z
N MET A 1 21.02 28.76 -16.39
CA MET A 1 20.41 28.55 -15.07
C MET A 1 21.53 28.64 -14.07
N SER A 2 21.64 29.77 -13.36
CA SER A 2 22.70 30.02 -12.39
C SER A 2 22.38 29.28 -11.08
N PRO A 3 23.38 28.84 -10.30
CA PRO A 3 23.13 28.35 -8.95
C PRO A 3 22.52 29.49 -8.12
N GLU A 4 21.39 29.23 -7.47
CA GLU A 4 20.74 30.19 -6.59
C GLU A 4 21.35 30.08 -5.20
N ASP A 5 22.12 31.10 -4.79
CA ASP A 5 22.75 31.19 -3.48
C ASP A 5 21.80 31.83 -2.47
N GLY A 6 20.93 31.00 -1.88
CA GLY A 6 20.05 31.40 -0.79
C GLY A 6 20.16 30.44 0.40
N ASN A 7 20.52 30.96 1.58
CA ASN A 7 20.65 30.23 2.86
C ASN A 7 19.37 29.49 3.33
N ASN A 8 18.25 29.61 2.61
CA ASN A 8 16.96 28.97 2.91
C ASN A 8 16.62 27.79 1.99
N LEU A 9 17.54 27.35 1.13
CA LEU A 9 17.34 26.20 0.25
C LEU A 9 17.80 24.89 0.92
N PRO A 10 17.05 23.79 0.78
CA PRO A 10 17.41 22.51 1.39
C PRO A 10 18.70 21.89 0.82
N LEU A 11 19.22 22.40 -0.31
CA LEU A 11 20.44 21.92 -0.97
C LEU A 11 21.24 23.09 -1.58
N PRO A 12 22.07 23.81 -0.81
CA PRO A 12 22.93 24.86 -1.36
C PRO A 12 23.95 24.29 -2.37
N GLY A 13 24.17 25.01 -3.48
CA GLY A 13 25.12 24.62 -4.53
C GLY A 13 24.63 23.56 -5.53
N ARG A 14 23.36 23.10 -5.45
CA ARG A 14 22.75 22.19 -6.44
C ARG A 14 21.66 22.89 -7.23
N LEU A 15 21.65 22.65 -8.55
CA LEU A 15 20.54 23.05 -9.42
C LEU A 15 19.29 22.28 -9.02
N SER A 16 18.30 22.98 -8.46
CA SER A 16 16.97 22.42 -8.23
C SER A 16 16.31 22.17 -9.59
N VAL A 17 15.92 20.92 -9.84
CA VAL A 17 15.16 20.60 -11.06
C VAL A 17 13.82 21.33 -10.99
N PRO A 18 13.46 22.14 -12.02
CA PRO A 18 12.17 22.81 -12.05
C PRO A 18 11.03 21.80 -11.86
N ARG A 19 10.09 22.11 -10.96
CA ARG A 19 8.92 21.26 -10.68
C ARG A 19 8.16 20.86 -11.95
N MET A 20 8.14 21.75 -12.93
CA MET A 20 7.53 21.53 -14.25
C MET A 20 8.16 20.35 -15.00
N ILE A 21 9.50 20.23 -14.98
CA ILE A 21 10.20 19.15 -15.68
C ILE A 21 9.83 17.79 -15.06
N VAL A 22 9.79 17.71 -13.73
CA VAL A 22 9.39 16.50 -13.01
C VAL A 22 7.94 16.11 -13.35
N ALA A 23 7.02 17.08 -13.29
CA ALA A 23 5.61 16.85 -13.64
C ALA A 23 5.41 16.39 -15.10
N GLN A 24 6.21 16.89 -16.04
CA GLN A 24 6.17 16.47 -17.43
C GLN A 24 6.69 15.05 -17.61
N PHE A 25 7.81 14.69 -16.97
CA PHE A 25 8.32 13.33 -17.02
C PHE A 25 7.34 12.32 -16.41
N ASP A 26 6.70 12.65 -15.29
CA ASP A 26 5.68 11.79 -14.69
C ASP A 26 4.46 11.65 -15.60
N SER A 27 4.04 12.73 -16.25
CA SER A 27 2.95 12.72 -17.22
C SER A 27 3.28 11.83 -18.43
N ILE A 28 4.49 11.95 -18.99
CA ILE A 28 4.95 11.12 -20.11
C ILE A 28 4.99 9.65 -19.69
N ARG A 29 5.57 9.35 -18.52
CA ARG A 29 5.67 8.00 -17.97
C ARG A 29 4.30 7.37 -17.77
N HIS A 30 3.37 8.13 -17.20
CA HIS A 30 2.00 7.67 -17.01
C HIS A 30 1.31 7.34 -18.34
N VAL A 31 1.34 8.26 -19.31
CA VAL A 31 0.62 8.11 -20.58
C VAL A 31 1.23 7.02 -21.47
N HIS A 32 2.56 6.96 -21.57
CA HIS A 32 3.23 6.12 -22.55
C HIS A 32 3.63 4.75 -22.00
N ILE A 33 3.88 4.64 -20.70
CA ILE A 33 4.40 3.43 -20.08
C ILE A 33 3.32 2.80 -19.20
N TYR A 34 2.91 3.48 -18.13
CA TYR A 34 2.01 2.87 -17.14
C TYR A 34 0.63 2.53 -17.72
N LYS A 35 0.00 3.44 -18.45
CA LYS A 35 -1.33 3.20 -19.05
C LYS A 35 -1.34 2.00 -20.01
N ARG A 36 -0.20 1.70 -20.65
CA ARG A 36 -0.07 0.57 -21.59
C ARG A 36 0.31 -0.73 -20.88
N LEU A 37 1.23 -0.68 -19.91
CA LEU A 37 1.76 -1.88 -19.25
C LEU A 37 0.90 -2.34 -18.07
N ALA A 38 0.24 -1.42 -17.36
CA ALA A 38 -0.54 -1.76 -16.18
C ALA A 38 -1.60 -2.83 -16.45
N PRO A 39 -2.42 -2.78 -17.53
CA PRO A 39 -3.39 -3.84 -17.82
C PRO A 39 -2.74 -5.21 -17.99
N GLU A 40 -1.58 -5.28 -18.65
CA GLU A 40 -0.87 -6.53 -18.89
C GLU A 40 -0.25 -7.09 -17.60
N VAL A 41 0.35 -6.23 -16.78
CA VAL A 41 0.88 -6.60 -15.46
C VAL A 41 -0.25 -7.10 -14.56
N PHE A 42 -1.39 -6.41 -14.53
CA PHE A 42 -2.54 -6.82 -13.73
C PHE A 42 -3.13 -8.14 -14.23
N ARG A 43 -3.19 -8.35 -15.55
CA ARG A 43 -3.63 -9.63 -16.15
C ARG A 43 -2.73 -10.78 -15.70
N VAL A 44 -1.41 -10.62 -15.80
CA VAL A 44 -0.43 -11.63 -15.37
C VAL A 44 -0.52 -11.88 -13.86
N PHE A 45 -0.61 -10.82 -13.07
CA PHE A 45 -0.71 -10.93 -11.62
C PHE A 45 -2.02 -11.60 -11.17
N HIS A 46 -3.15 -11.25 -11.80
CA HIS A 46 -4.43 -11.92 -11.57
C HIS A 46 -4.38 -13.41 -11.95
N ASN A 47 -3.70 -13.76 -13.06
CA ASN A 47 -3.48 -15.15 -13.43
C ASN A 47 -2.66 -15.91 -12.37
N PHE A 48 -1.66 -15.28 -11.75
CA PHE A 48 -0.93 -15.91 -10.65
C PHE A 48 -1.81 -16.12 -9.42
N LEU A 49 -2.64 -15.13 -9.06
CA LEU A 49 -3.58 -15.25 -7.94
C LEU A 49 -4.62 -16.35 -8.16
N THR A 50 -5.09 -16.57 -9.39
CA THR A 50 -6.13 -17.56 -9.70
C THR A 50 -5.59 -18.96 -10.01
N SER A 51 -4.42 -19.06 -10.64
CA SER A 51 -3.83 -20.35 -11.05
C SER A 51 -3.40 -21.26 -9.89
N CYS A 52 -3.41 -20.76 -8.65
CA CYS A 52 -2.99 -21.50 -7.45
C CYS A 52 -1.59 -22.14 -7.60
N ASN A 53 -0.74 -21.54 -8.44
CA ASN A 53 0.61 -22.03 -8.71
C ASN A 53 1.50 -21.74 -7.50
N ARG A 54 1.93 -22.79 -6.80
CA ARG A 54 2.77 -22.68 -5.59
C ARG A 54 4.14 -22.05 -5.89
N HIS A 55 4.70 -22.28 -7.07
CA HIS A 55 5.98 -21.66 -7.47
C HIS A 55 5.89 -20.13 -7.63
N ALA A 56 4.69 -19.61 -7.89
CA ALA A 56 4.47 -18.16 -7.96
C ALA A 56 4.22 -17.53 -6.58
N TRP A 57 4.21 -18.31 -5.50
CA TRP A 57 3.80 -17.82 -4.18
C TRP A 57 4.63 -16.64 -3.71
N PHE A 58 5.96 -16.73 -3.80
CA PHE A 58 6.86 -15.63 -3.40
C PHE A 58 6.63 -14.37 -4.21
N THR A 59 6.48 -14.51 -5.53
CA THR A 59 6.24 -13.39 -6.44
C THR A 59 4.93 -12.70 -6.11
N VAL A 60 3.86 -13.48 -5.86
CA VAL A 60 2.56 -12.94 -5.47
C VAL A 60 2.64 -12.24 -4.12
N PHE A 61 3.29 -12.86 -3.14
CA PHE A 61 3.54 -12.26 -1.82
C PHE A 61 4.26 -10.92 -1.94
N LEU A 62 5.39 -10.87 -2.65
CA LEU A 62 6.20 -9.66 -2.77
C LEU A 62 5.47 -8.57 -3.56
N ALA A 63 4.81 -8.91 -4.67
CA ALA A 63 4.04 -7.95 -5.43
C ALA A 63 2.87 -7.38 -4.60
N THR A 64 2.15 -8.23 -3.86
CA THR A 64 1.07 -7.77 -2.96
C THR A 64 1.61 -6.83 -1.88
N PHE A 65 2.74 -7.20 -1.26
CA PHE A 65 3.42 -6.38 -0.26
C PHE A 65 3.77 -4.99 -0.81
N LEU A 66 4.41 -4.94 -1.99
CA LEU A 66 4.83 -3.68 -2.62
C LEU A 66 3.64 -2.81 -3.00
N LEU A 67 2.59 -3.41 -3.58
CA LEU A 67 1.38 -2.69 -3.98
C LEU A 67 0.66 -2.09 -2.76
N LEU A 68 0.52 -2.85 -1.68
CA LEU A 68 -0.13 -2.37 -0.45
C LEU A 68 0.71 -1.30 0.27
N HIS A 69 2.03 -1.43 0.28
CA HIS A 69 2.90 -0.36 0.78
C HIS A 69 2.75 0.91 -0.07
N HIS A 70 2.66 0.78 -1.40
CA HIS A 70 2.44 1.91 -2.28
C HIS A 70 1.09 2.58 -2.05
N VAL A 71 0.04 1.83 -1.67
CA VAL A 71 -1.24 2.41 -1.25
C VAL A 71 -1.04 3.34 -0.06
N ALA A 72 -0.33 2.91 0.99
CA ALA A 72 -0.04 3.76 2.15
C ALA A 72 0.72 5.04 1.76
N CYS A 73 1.77 4.91 0.95
CA CYS A 73 2.57 6.05 0.48
C CYS A 73 1.75 7.03 -0.38
N ALA A 74 0.89 6.51 -1.26
CA ALA A 74 0.02 7.34 -2.08
C ALA A 74 -1.02 8.07 -1.22
N SER A 75 -1.63 7.40 -0.24
CA SER A 75 -2.56 8.02 0.69
C SER A 75 -1.88 9.11 1.53
N GLN A 76 -0.66 8.86 2.02
CA GLN A 76 0.14 9.85 2.74
C GLN A 76 0.45 11.08 1.88
N ASP A 77 0.84 10.89 0.62
CA ASP A 77 1.09 12.00 -0.31
C ASP A 77 -0.17 12.84 -0.55
N ARG A 78 -1.32 12.17 -0.72
CA ARG A 78 -2.60 12.86 -0.93
C ARG A 78 -3.07 13.61 0.31
N TYR A 79 -2.92 13.02 1.48
CA TYR A 79 -3.20 13.68 2.74
C TYR A 79 -2.31 14.92 2.94
N ARG A 80 -1.00 14.80 2.67
CA ARG A 80 -0.07 15.95 2.68
C ARG A 80 -0.50 17.04 1.70
N TYR A 81 -0.84 16.66 0.47
CA TYR A 81 -1.28 17.60 -0.56
C TYR A 81 -2.56 18.32 -0.12
N ALA A 82 -3.54 17.60 0.40
CA ALA A 82 -4.79 18.17 0.89
C ALA A 82 -4.50 19.20 1.99
N LYS A 83 -3.66 18.86 2.98
CA LYS A 83 -3.28 19.75 4.09
C LYS A 83 -2.57 21.03 3.61
N GLN A 84 -1.68 20.92 2.63
CA GLN A 84 -0.93 22.07 2.10
C GLN A 84 -1.77 23.03 1.25
N ASN A 85 -2.78 22.52 0.55
CA ASN A 85 -3.67 23.34 -0.29
C ASN A 85 -4.96 23.76 0.44
N CYS A 86 -5.05 23.44 1.72
CA CYS A 86 -6.12 23.87 2.61
C CYS A 86 -5.79 25.26 3.15
N GLU A 87 -6.12 26.31 2.39
CA GLU A 87 -5.91 27.73 2.77
C GLU A 87 -6.86 28.18 3.90
N GLY A 88 -6.94 27.42 5.00
CA GLY A 88 -7.85 27.70 6.13
C GLY A 88 -9.34 27.42 5.85
N LYS A 89 -9.67 26.78 4.73
CA LYS A 89 -11.04 26.35 4.41
C LYS A 89 -11.33 25.02 5.12
N PRO A 90 -12.56 24.79 5.62
CA PRO A 90 -12.93 23.48 6.13
C PRO A 90 -12.81 22.45 5.00
N GLN A 91 -12.16 21.31 5.28
CA GLN A 91 -12.11 20.17 4.38
C GLN A 91 -13.32 19.28 4.64
N ASP A 92 -14.01 18.87 3.58
CA ASP A 92 -15.12 17.93 3.70
C ASP A 92 -14.65 16.51 4.03
N THR A 93 -13.42 16.15 3.61
CA THR A 93 -12.84 14.82 3.80
C THR A 93 -11.36 14.91 4.16
N ARG A 94 -10.79 13.78 4.62
CA ARG A 94 -9.37 13.63 4.96
C ARG A 94 -8.42 13.91 3.79
N TYR A 95 -8.86 13.70 2.55
CA TYR A 95 -8.02 13.83 1.35
C TYR A 95 -8.39 15.03 0.47
N GLY A 96 -9.19 15.97 0.99
CA GLY A 96 -9.65 17.15 0.28
C GLY A 96 -11.17 17.23 0.18
N ASN A 97 -11.67 18.15 -0.63
CA ASN A 97 -13.12 18.35 -0.80
C ASN A 97 -13.74 17.25 -1.65
N LEU A 98 -15.05 17.03 -1.50
CA LEU A 98 -15.77 15.99 -2.23
C LEU A 98 -15.74 16.18 -3.75
N ASP A 99 -15.72 17.43 -4.21
CA ASP A 99 -15.70 17.79 -5.62
C ASP A 99 -14.31 17.64 -6.26
N GLN A 100 -13.26 17.38 -5.47
CA GLN A 100 -11.91 17.20 -6.01
C GLN A 100 -11.71 15.79 -6.57
N PRO A 101 -11.22 15.65 -7.82
CA PRO A 101 -10.95 14.35 -8.44
C PRO A 101 -9.99 13.47 -7.61
N LEU A 102 -9.10 14.09 -6.84
CA LEU A 102 -8.12 13.40 -6.01
C LEU A 102 -8.75 12.66 -4.81
N THR A 103 -9.90 13.14 -4.31
CA THR A 103 -10.64 12.48 -3.24
C THR A 103 -11.24 11.16 -3.73
N GLY A 104 -11.85 11.17 -4.92
CA GLY A 104 -12.36 9.96 -5.58
C GLY A 104 -11.26 8.95 -5.90
N PHE A 105 -10.09 9.44 -6.32
CA PHE A 105 -8.92 8.58 -6.56
C PHE A 105 -8.50 7.78 -5.31
N VAL A 106 -8.47 8.40 -4.12
CA VAL A 106 -8.07 7.68 -2.89
C VAL A 106 -9.11 6.63 -2.49
N GLU A 107 -10.39 6.92 -2.69
CA GLU A 107 -11.46 5.93 -2.50
C GLU A 107 -11.26 4.72 -3.41
N GLU A 108 -11.07 4.93 -4.72
CA GLU A 108 -10.79 3.85 -5.69
C GLU A 108 -9.52 3.07 -5.33
N LEU A 109 -8.47 3.77 -4.90
CA LEU A 109 -7.21 3.16 -4.47
C LEU A 109 -7.41 2.24 -3.26
N HIS A 110 -8.12 2.70 -2.23
CA HIS A 110 -8.41 1.90 -1.04
C HIS A 110 -9.32 0.70 -1.38
N GLN A 111 -10.32 0.87 -2.24
CA GLN A 111 -11.15 -0.25 -2.73
C GLN A 111 -10.32 -1.29 -3.48
N GLY A 112 -9.38 -0.85 -4.32
CA GLY A 112 -8.42 -1.74 -4.98
C GLY A 112 -7.53 -2.50 -3.99
N ALA A 113 -7.09 -1.85 -2.92
CA ALA A 113 -6.31 -2.48 -1.86
C ALA A 113 -7.10 -3.56 -1.09
N VAL A 114 -8.37 -3.28 -0.78
CA VAL A 114 -9.29 -4.23 -0.13
C VAL A 114 -9.50 -5.46 -1.02
N MET A 115 -9.79 -5.24 -2.31
CA MET A 115 -9.92 -6.30 -3.31
C MET A 115 -8.65 -7.18 -3.38
N LEU A 116 -7.48 -6.54 -3.45
CA LEU A 116 -6.19 -7.23 -3.50
C LEU A 116 -5.97 -8.08 -2.25
N LEU A 117 -6.26 -7.54 -1.07
CA LEU A 117 -6.18 -8.28 0.19
C LEU A 117 -7.10 -9.49 0.22
N ALA A 118 -8.33 -9.37 -0.28
CA ALA A 118 -9.27 -10.50 -0.35
C ALA A 118 -8.70 -11.66 -1.19
N HIS A 119 -8.14 -11.36 -2.37
CA HIS A 119 -7.49 -12.37 -3.21
C HIS A 119 -6.25 -12.96 -2.53
N TRP A 120 -5.47 -12.13 -1.83
CA TRP A 120 -4.32 -12.58 -1.06
C TRP A 120 -4.71 -13.56 0.06
N GLN A 121 -5.78 -13.29 0.83
CA GLN A 121 -6.21 -14.19 1.91
C GLN A 121 -6.55 -15.58 1.36
N TYR A 122 -7.23 -15.65 0.22
CA TYR A 122 -7.54 -16.91 -0.44
C TYR A 122 -6.28 -17.61 -0.98
N PHE A 123 -5.34 -16.84 -1.53
CA PHE A 123 -4.12 -17.37 -2.13
C PHE A 123 -3.09 -17.86 -1.11
N LYS A 124 -2.90 -17.17 0.03
CA LYS A 124 -1.78 -17.43 0.95
C LYS A 124 -1.82 -18.82 1.60
N ARG A 125 -3.03 -19.37 1.85
CA ARG A 125 -3.30 -20.72 2.40
C ARG A 125 -2.56 -21.10 3.69
N CYS A 126 -1.93 -20.15 4.36
CA CYS A 126 -1.23 -20.36 5.61
C CYS A 126 -1.36 -19.13 6.51
N ASP A 127 -1.33 -19.36 7.81
CA ASP A 127 -1.26 -18.30 8.81
C ASP A 127 0.20 -17.93 9.08
N LEU A 128 0.72 -16.95 8.33
CA LEU A 128 2.11 -16.51 8.45
C LEU A 128 2.49 -16.06 9.87
N MET A 129 1.54 -15.53 10.65
CA MET A 129 1.83 -15.08 12.02
C MET A 129 2.03 -16.24 12.99
N ASN A 130 1.27 -17.32 12.83
CA ASN A 130 1.36 -18.50 13.71
C ASN A 130 2.03 -19.71 13.03
N PHE A 131 2.68 -19.48 11.89
CA PHE A 131 3.28 -20.54 11.08
C PHE A 131 4.44 -21.24 11.82
N ASN A 132 4.46 -22.57 11.79
CA ASN A 132 5.59 -23.35 12.27
C ASN A 132 6.69 -23.40 11.21
N TRP A 133 7.69 -22.53 11.35
CA TRP A 133 8.80 -22.40 10.41
C TRP A 133 9.74 -23.59 10.38
N ASP A 134 9.64 -24.52 11.34
CA ASP A 134 10.45 -25.72 11.41
C ASP A 134 9.83 -26.89 10.61
N ASP A 135 8.55 -26.75 10.22
CA ASP A 135 7.78 -27.74 9.46
C ASP A 135 7.17 -27.15 8.18
N VAL A 136 8.04 -26.79 7.23
CA VAL A 136 7.66 -26.18 5.95
C VAL A 136 7.14 -27.22 4.94
N GLY A 137 7.47 -28.50 5.14
CA GLY A 137 7.38 -29.59 4.16
C GLY A 137 5.97 -29.84 3.61
N ASP A 138 4.93 -29.62 4.41
CA ASP A 138 3.54 -29.86 4.03
C ASP A 138 2.76 -28.57 3.68
N SER A 139 3.43 -27.42 3.64
CA SER A 139 2.78 -26.11 3.50
C SER A 139 2.77 -25.54 2.07
N ALA A 140 2.01 -24.47 1.86
CA ALA A 140 2.05 -23.67 0.62
C ALA A 140 3.44 -23.06 0.33
N LEU A 141 4.34 -23.06 1.32
CA LEU A 141 5.69 -22.51 1.25
C LEU A 141 6.74 -23.54 0.83
N MET A 142 6.38 -24.81 0.63
CA MET A 142 7.31 -25.89 0.26
C MET A 142 8.09 -25.60 -1.03
N SER A 143 7.48 -24.89 -1.98
CA SER A 143 8.11 -24.53 -3.27
C SER A 143 9.01 -23.30 -3.21
N LEU A 144 9.23 -22.71 -2.03
CA LEU A 144 10.11 -21.56 -1.84
C LEU A 144 11.56 -21.99 -1.74
N GLU A 145 12.44 -21.16 -2.29
CA GLU A 145 13.88 -21.31 -2.09
C GLU A 145 14.25 -21.00 -0.64
N PRO A 146 15.31 -21.60 -0.07
CA PRO A 146 15.69 -21.41 1.34
C PRO A 146 15.87 -19.94 1.74
N TYR A 147 16.45 -19.13 0.85
CA TYR A 147 16.63 -17.69 1.09
C TYR A 147 15.31 -16.92 1.12
N GLN A 148 14.30 -17.36 0.35
CA GLN A 148 12.97 -16.76 0.33
C GLN A 148 12.23 -17.06 1.63
N VAL A 149 12.33 -18.31 2.12
CA VAL A 149 11.78 -18.71 3.43
C VAL A 149 12.39 -17.86 4.54
N GLU A 150 13.72 -17.72 4.56
CA GLU A 150 14.41 -16.89 5.56
C GLU A 150 13.99 -15.42 5.50
N PHE A 151 13.82 -14.88 4.28
CA PHE A 151 13.33 -13.52 4.08
C PHE A 151 11.94 -13.31 4.68
N VAL A 152 10.98 -14.20 4.36
CA VAL A 152 9.61 -14.09 4.89
C VAL A 152 9.61 -14.27 6.40
N LYS A 153 10.39 -15.21 6.94
CA LYS A 153 10.55 -15.43 8.40
C LYS A 153 11.03 -14.17 9.12
N LYS A 154 12.08 -13.52 8.60
CA LYS A 154 12.61 -12.26 9.15
C LYS A 154 11.58 -11.14 9.08
N LEU A 155 10.88 -11.02 7.95
CA LEU A 155 9.85 -10.01 7.76
C LEU A 155 8.70 -10.19 8.77
N VAL A 156 8.19 -11.41 8.93
CA VAL A 156 7.12 -11.73 9.90
C VAL A 156 7.57 -11.42 11.33
N ALA A 157 8.80 -11.78 11.71
CA ALA A 157 9.34 -11.46 13.03
C ALA A 157 9.37 -9.94 13.29
N GLY A 158 9.86 -9.16 12.33
CA GLY A 158 9.86 -7.70 12.43
C GLY A 158 8.45 -7.10 12.48
N PHE A 159 7.48 -7.68 11.76
CA PHE A 159 6.08 -7.25 11.85
C PHE A 159 5.46 -7.54 13.21
N LYS A 160 5.75 -8.70 13.83
CA LYS A 160 5.26 -9.01 15.18
C LYS A 160 5.69 -7.96 16.19
N GLU A 161 6.96 -7.57 16.15
CA GLU A 161 7.53 -6.53 17.02
C GLU A 161 6.84 -5.17 16.83
N LYS A 162 6.58 -4.79 15.58
CA LYS A 162 5.99 -3.48 15.24
C LYS A 162 4.46 -3.46 15.29
N SER A 163 3.80 -4.61 15.43
CA SER A 163 2.35 -4.76 15.31
C SER A 163 1.56 -3.84 16.27
N GLY A 164 2.04 -3.67 17.50
CA GLY A 164 1.42 -2.80 18.50
C GLY A 164 1.59 -1.30 18.26
N LEU A 165 2.49 -0.91 17.34
CA LEU A 165 2.73 0.51 17.00
C LEU A 165 1.93 0.97 15.79
N ILE A 166 1.31 0.04 15.05
CA ILE A 166 0.56 0.36 13.84
C ILE A 166 -0.81 0.93 14.26
N PRO A 167 -1.15 2.17 13.87
CA PRO A 167 -2.46 2.74 14.16
C PRO A 167 -3.56 1.88 13.54
N THR A 168 -4.67 1.71 14.25
CA THR A 168 -5.72 0.76 13.84
C THR A 168 -6.97 1.45 13.34
N THR A 169 -7.20 2.68 13.79
CA THR A 169 -8.43 3.43 13.48
C THR A 169 -8.18 4.57 12.50
N PRO A 170 -9.18 4.95 11.68
CA PRO A 170 -9.05 6.11 10.80
C PRO A 170 -8.81 7.43 11.55
N ALA A 171 -9.29 7.53 12.79
CA ALA A 171 -9.06 8.69 13.67
C ALA A 171 -7.57 8.88 13.99
N GLU A 172 -6.83 7.79 14.19
CA GLU A 172 -5.38 7.81 14.42
C GLU A 172 -4.55 7.99 13.14
N GLY A 173 -5.20 8.06 11.97
CA GLY A 173 -4.51 8.17 10.69
C GLY A 173 -3.85 6.87 10.22
N CYS A 174 -4.55 5.76 10.41
CA CYS A 174 -4.04 4.45 10.04
C CYS A 174 -3.76 4.30 8.54
N TRP A 175 -4.55 4.91 7.66
CA TRP A 175 -4.41 4.71 6.21
C TRP A 175 -3.10 5.23 5.62
N GLU A 176 -2.54 6.30 6.19
CA GLU A 176 -1.27 6.89 5.74
C GLU A 176 -0.06 6.21 6.37
N HIS A 177 -0.26 5.33 7.36
CA HIS A 177 0.84 4.64 8.02
C HIS A 177 1.44 3.58 7.08
N GLU A 178 2.76 3.64 6.87
CA GLU A 178 3.52 2.84 5.90
C GLU A 178 3.28 1.32 5.99
N LEU A 179 2.97 0.82 7.18
CA LEU A 179 2.76 -0.59 7.45
C LEU A 179 1.29 -1.01 7.58
N PHE A 180 0.31 -0.09 7.55
CA PHE A 180 -1.09 -0.42 7.84
C PHE A 180 -1.70 -1.39 6.82
N TRP A 181 -1.61 -1.08 5.52
CA TRP A 181 -2.17 -1.94 4.48
C TRP A 181 -1.45 -3.28 4.41
N VAL A 182 -0.12 -3.24 4.59
CA VAL A 182 0.74 -4.42 4.58
C VAL A 182 0.45 -5.33 5.77
N SER A 183 0.20 -4.78 6.97
CA SER A 183 -0.09 -5.61 8.15
C SER A 183 -1.36 -6.44 7.97
N ARG A 184 -2.29 -5.99 7.11
CA ARG A 184 -3.51 -6.76 6.78
C ARG A 184 -3.23 -8.03 5.98
N MET A 185 -2.07 -8.17 5.34
CA MET A 185 -1.65 -9.43 4.71
C MET A 185 -1.47 -10.56 5.73
N PHE A 186 -1.07 -10.20 6.95
CA PHE A 186 -0.66 -11.13 8.00
C PHE A 186 -1.77 -11.43 9.02
N VAL A 187 -2.96 -10.86 8.85
CA VAL A 187 -4.09 -11.15 9.75
C VAL A 187 -4.44 -12.64 9.67
N SER A 188 -4.38 -13.30 10.82
CA SER A 188 -4.80 -14.68 11.02
C SER A 188 -6.33 -14.74 11.04
N GLU A 189 -6.94 -15.62 10.25
CA GLU A 189 -8.37 -15.92 10.35
C GLU A 189 -8.63 -16.75 11.62
N LEU A 190 -8.65 -16.11 12.78
CA LEU A 190 -9.02 -16.76 14.05
C LEU A 190 -10.49 -16.51 14.36
N SER A 191 -11.39 -17.03 13.52
CA SER A 191 -12.78 -17.31 13.90
C SER A 191 -13.51 -18.14 12.82
N PRO A 192 -13.87 -19.40 13.11
CA PRO A 192 -14.77 -20.19 12.26
C PRO A 192 -16.17 -19.59 12.06
N LYS A 193 -16.53 -18.55 12.83
CA LYS A 193 -17.87 -17.92 12.86
C LYS A 193 -17.93 -16.58 12.13
N THR A 194 -16.80 -15.94 11.91
CA THR A 194 -16.68 -14.62 11.28
C THR A 194 -15.50 -14.73 10.34
N GLY A 195 -15.76 -15.00 9.05
CA GLY A 195 -14.74 -15.06 8.02
C GLY A 195 -13.94 -13.75 7.92
N TRP A 196 -12.95 -13.71 7.04
CA TRP A 196 -12.11 -12.51 6.87
C TRP A 196 -12.96 -11.24 6.69
N MET A 197 -12.70 -10.26 7.55
CA MET A 197 -13.33 -8.95 7.45
C MET A 197 -12.39 -7.99 6.71
N PRO A 198 -12.88 -7.29 5.67
CA PRO A 198 -12.07 -6.28 4.99
C PRO A 198 -11.71 -5.15 5.96
N PRO A 199 -10.49 -4.58 5.85
CA PRO A 199 -10.15 -3.41 6.62
C PRO A 199 -11.06 -2.23 6.25
N GLU A 200 -11.28 -1.33 7.20
CA GLU A 200 -12.01 -0.10 6.92
C GLU A 200 -11.25 0.72 5.86
N ALA A 201 -11.91 0.96 4.73
CA ALA A 201 -11.42 1.77 3.63
C ALA A 201 -12.02 3.18 3.70
N PHE A 202 -11.34 4.12 3.06
CA PHE A 202 -11.86 5.47 2.91
C PHE A 202 -13.00 5.43 1.89
N THR A 203 -14.11 6.08 2.22
CA THR A 203 -15.19 6.34 1.27
C THR A 203 -15.64 7.79 1.36
N ARG A 204 -16.11 8.35 0.26
CA ARG A 204 -16.65 9.71 0.25
C ARG A 204 -17.92 9.84 1.11
N ASP A 205 -18.68 8.76 1.27
CA ASP A 205 -19.88 8.68 2.11
C ASP A 205 -19.58 8.60 3.61
N LYS A 206 -18.36 8.18 3.97
CA LYS A 206 -17.86 8.14 5.35
C LYS A 206 -16.53 8.90 5.39
N PRO A 207 -16.57 10.24 5.24
CA PRO A 207 -15.37 11.03 5.33
C PRO A 207 -14.92 10.97 6.77
N SER A 208 -14.02 10.05 7.11
CA SER A 208 -13.41 10.01 8.44
C SER A 208 -12.48 11.21 8.52
N VAL A 209 -13.06 12.36 8.85
CA VAL A 209 -12.30 13.52 9.29
C VAL A 209 -11.92 13.16 10.72
N GLY A 210 -10.81 12.42 10.87
CA GLY A 210 -10.18 12.29 12.18
C GLY A 210 -10.03 13.70 12.72
N ARG A 211 -10.63 13.99 13.87
CA ARG A 211 -10.39 15.27 14.55
C ARG A 211 -8.92 15.25 14.95
N GLU A 212 -8.11 16.05 14.28
CA GLU A 212 -6.86 16.55 14.86
C GLU A 212 -7.19 17.42 16.09
#